data_AF-A0A2P8GX34-F1
#
_entry.id   AF-A0A2P8GX34-F1
#
_cell.length_a   1.000
_cell.length_b   1.000
_cell.length_c   1.000
_cell.angle_alpha   90.00
_cell.angle_beta   90.00
_cell.angle_gamma   90.00
#
_symmetry.space_group_name_H-M   'P 1'
#
loop_
_entity.id
_entity.type
_entity.pdbx_description
1 polymer ?
#
loop_
_entity_poly.entity_id
_entity_poly.type
_entity_poly.pdbx_seq_one_letter_code
_entity_poly.pdbx_strand_id
1 'polypeptide(L)'
;MNSFLGALAWLADPANWAGDNGIPIRLLEHLAITGIAVLIAAVIGISLGLFIGHTGRLSFLVVSTTGALRALPTLGLLVLFALWLGVGLAPVIIVLVILAIPPLLAGAYAGVESVDRGTIDAARAVGMTEWQILTRVEIPLGLPIIVGGLRSAVLQVVATATIAAYLPIGGLGRYIFDNLSLRRFEPVFAGAILVTVLALVLEGVFAGIQRLTVPKGVRILRGSPAPYGAGRAARIEPDASPTGSSSDESDPVPPPAHHMQQHPTQ
;
A
#
# COMPACT_ATOMS: atom_id res chain seq x y z
N MET A 1 -35.69 13.04 -8.92
CA MET A 1 -34.60 13.68 -9.69
C MET A 1 -33.32 12.89 -9.47
N ASN A 2 -32.47 12.76 -10.48
CA ASN A 2 -31.22 12.02 -10.39
C ASN A 2 -30.26 12.75 -9.43
N SER A 3 -30.02 12.22 -8.23
CA SER A 3 -29.18 12.87 -7.19
C SER A 3 -27.78 13.21 -7.68
N PHE A 4 -27.28 12.46 -8.67
CA PHE A 4 -26.03 12.73 -9.36
C PHE A 4 -26.06 14.05 -10.17
N LEU A 5 -27.12 14.31 -10.94
CA LEU A 5 -27.28 15.59 -11.65
C LEU A 5 -27.47 16.75 -10.67
N GLY A 6 -28.18 16.51 -9.56
CA GLY A 6 -28.30 17.47 -8.47
C GLY A 6 -26.95 17.85 -7.86
N ALA A 7 -26.03 16.88 -7.72
CA ALA A 7 -24.67 17.14 -7.25
C ALA A 7 -23.86 18.02 -8.22
N LEU A 8 -23.98 17.79 -9.53
CA LEU A 8 -23.33 18.63 -10.54
C LEU A 8 -23.88 20.06 -10.52
N ALA A 9 -25.20 20.22 -10.37
CA ALA A 9 -25.82 21.52 -10.21
C ALA A 9 -25.35 22.22 -8.93
N TRP A 10 -25.24 21.49 -7.82
CA TRP A 10 -24.70 22.02 -6.56
C TRP A 10 -23.24 22.47 -6.72
N LEU A 11 -22.40 21.71 -7.42
CA LEU A 11 -21.02 22.09 -7.72
C LEU A 11 -20.92 23.30 -8.66
N ALA A 12 -21.90 23.50 -9.54
CA ALA A 12 -21.93 24.64 -10.46
C ALA A 12 -22.44 25.94 -9.79
N ASP A 13 -23.09 25.84 -8.63
CA ASP A 13 -23.61 27.00 -7.91
C ASP A 13 -22.48 27.80 -7.24
N PRO A 14 -22.24 29.07 -7.63
CA PRO A 14 -21.19 29.91 -7.05
C PRO A 14 -21.30 30.10 -5.53
N ALA A 15 -22.50 29.95 -4.95
CA ALA A 15 -22.69 30.07 -3.51
C ALA A 15 -21.89 29.02 -2.72
N ASN A 16 -21.65 27.83 -3.29
CA ASN A 16 -20.91 26.76 -2.65
C ASN A 16 -19.37 26.94 -2.74
N TRP A 17 -18.91 27.93 -3.50
CA TRP A 17 -17.48 28.24 -3.66
C TRP A 17 -17.01 29.39 -2.76
N ALA A 18 -17.93 30.12 -2.13
CA ALA A 18 -17.64 31.29 -1.31
C ALA A 18 -17.98 31.07 0.18
N GLY A 19 -17.36 31.88 1.04
CA GLY A 19 -17.59 31.87 2.50
C GLY A 19 -16.88 30.74 3.24
N ASP A 20 -16.97 30.73 4.56
CA ASP A 20 -16.19 29.84 5.46
C ASP A 20 -16.46 28.34 5.26
N ASN A 21 -17.60 28.00 4.64
CA ASN A 21 -17.98 26.63 4.30
C ASN A 21 -17.77 26.30 2.81
N GLY A 22 -17.12 27.19 2.06
CA GLY A 22 -16.90 27.03 0.62
C GLY A 22 -15.91 25.91 0.29
N ILE A 23 -16.04 25.37 -0.92
CA ILE A 23 -15.24 24.24 -1.40
C ILE A 23 -13.72 24.47 -1.23
N PRO A 24 -13.15 25.65 -1.58
CA PRO A 24 -11.72 25.87 -1.43
C PRO A 24 -11.23 25.77 0.01
N ILE A 25 -12.01 26.28 0.97
CA ILE A 25 -11.64 26.25 2.39
C ILE A 25 -11.74 24.83 2.93
N ARG A 26 -12.82 24.11 2.61
CA ARG A 26 -12.96 22.69 3.00
C ARG A 26 -11.86 21.81 2.37
N LEU A 27 -11.46 22.11 1.14
CA LEU A 27 -10.34 21.45 0.47
C LEU A 27 -9.02 21.69 1.20
N LEU A 28 -8.74 22.95 1.56
CA LEU A 28 -7.53 23.33 2.30
C LEU A 28 -7.48 22.70 3.69
N GLU A 29 -8.59 22.69 4.44
CA GLU A 29 -8.69 21.99 5.71
C GLU A 29 -8.39 20.49 5.55
N HIS A 30 -8.98 19.85 4.53
CA HIS A 30 -8.76 18.42 4.27
C HIS A 30 -7.29 18.10 3.97
N LEU A 31 -6.66 18.95 3.15
CA LEU A 31 -5.23 18.86 2.84
C LEU A 31 -4.35 19.16 4.04
N ALA A 32 -4.68 20.15 4.86
CA ALA A 32 -3.92 20.50 6.06
C ALA A 32 -3.94 19.38 7.09
N ILE A 33 -5.12 18.82 7.39
CA ILE A 33 -5.29 17.70 8.31
C ILE A 33 -4.51 16.48 7.80
N THR A 34 -4.65 16.17 6.51
CA THR A 34 -3.90 15.08 5.86
C THR A 34 -2.40 15.30 5.96
N GLY A 35 -1.93 16.50 5.60
CA GLY A 35 -0.51 16.85 5.56
C GLY A 35 0.13 16.76 6.94
N ILE A 36 -0.51 17.30 7.98
CA ILE A 36 -0.03 17.22 9.37
C ILE A 36 0.06 15.76 9.82
N ALA A 37 -1.00 14.98 9.61
CA ALA A 37 -1.01 13.58 10.02
C ALA A 37 0.07 12.75 9.30
N VAL A 38 0.18 12.91 7.98
CA VAL A 38 1.20 12.20 7.19
C VAL A 38 2.61 12.65 7.58
N LEU A 39 2.84 13.93 7.85
CA LEU A 39 4.15 14.43 8.25
C LEU A 39 4.61 13.80 9.57
N ILE A 40 3.74 13.81 10.60
CA ILE A 40 4.02 13.19 11.90
C ILE A 40 4.26 11.69 11.72
N ALA A 41 3.39 11.02 10.97
CA ALA A 41 3.52 9.59 10.70
C ALA A 41 4.77 9.26 9.88
N ALA A 42 5.23 10.15 9.00
CA ALA A 42 6.44 9.95 8.20
C ALA A 42 7.69 10.04 9.06
N VAL A 43 7.75 11.03 9.96
CA VAL A 43 8.86 11.13 10.92
C VAL A 43 8.98 9.86 11.76
N ILE A 44 7.86 9.26 12.18
CA ILE A 44 7.86 8.04 12.99
C ILE A 44 8.10 6.80 12.12
N GLY A 45 7.23 6.56 11.15
CA GLY A 45 7.18 5.34 10.34
C GLY A 45 8.36 5.19 9.40
N ILE A 46 8.80 6.26 8.73
CA ILE A 46 9.97 6.19 7.83
C ILE A 46 11.24 5.97 8.66
N SER A 47 11.45 6.74 9.73
CA SER A 47 12.65 6.57 10.57
C SER A 47 12.75 5.15 11.14
N LEU A 48 11.63 4.61 11.65
CA LEU A 48 11.60 3.26 12.19
C LEU A 48 11.80 2.20 11.08
N GLY A 49 11.23 2.42 9.89
CA GLY A 49 11.36 1.50 8.77
C GLY A 49 12.76 1.46 8.19
N LEU A 50 13.42 2.62 8.08
CA LEU A 50 14.82 2.73 7.67
C LEU A 50 15.73 2.03 8.68
N PHE A 51 15.51 2.25 9.98
CA PHE A 51 16.31 1.62 11.03
C PHE A 51 16.19 0.09 11.02
N ILE A 52 14.95 -0.42 10.92
CA ILE A 52 14.68 -1.86 10.88
C ILE A 52 15.22 -2.48 9.59
N GLY A 53 15.02 -1.82 8.44
CA GLY A 53 15.52 -2.28 7.14
C GLY A 53 17.03 -2.40 7.12
N HIS A 54 17.73 -1.36 7.57
CA HIS A 54 19.19 -1.33 7.59
C HIS A 54 19.80 -2.37 8.53
N THR A 55 19.22 -2.53 9.73
CA THR A 55 19.76 -3.48 10.71
C THR A 55 19.40 -4.94 10.36
N GLY A 56 18.38 -5.16 9.52
CA GLY A 56 17.82 -6.50 9.23
C GLY A 56 17.21 -7.20 10.45
N ARG A 57 17.17 -6.52 11.61
CA ARG A 57 16.65 -7.01 12.88
C ARG A 57 15.20 -6.58 13.04
N LEU A 58 14.37 -7.41 13.66
CA LEU A 58 12.94 -7.13 13.92
C LEU A 58 12.07 -7.04 12.64
N SER A 59 12.47 -7.67 11.53
CA SER A 59 11.64 -7.74 10.31
C SER A 59 10.24 -8.34 10.57
N PHE A 60 10.17 -9.37 11.43
CA PHE A 60 8.90 -9.94 11.90
C PHE A 60 8.00 -8.91 12.60
N LEU A 61 8.59 -7.95 13.33
CA LEU A 61 7.85 -6.92 14.03
C LEU A 61 7.22 -5.93 13.05
N VAL A 62 7.88 -5.62 11.92
CA VAL A 62 7.28 -4.77 10.88
C VAL A 62 5.98 -5.41 10.36
N VAL A 63 6.03 -6.68 9.96
CA VAL A 63 4.84 -7.37 9.43
C VAL A 63 3.74 -7.46 10.50
N SER A 64 4.10 -7.85 11.71
CA SER A 64 3.14 -8.03 12.81
C SER A 64 2.50 -6.70 13.24
N THR A 65 3.31 -5.65 13.44
CA THR A 65 2.83 -4.33 13.84
C THR A 65 2.02 -3.67 12.73
N THR A 66 2.47 -3.72 11.48
CA THR A 66 1.68 -3.16 10.36
C THR A 66 0.35 -3.88 10.16
N GLY A 67 0.31 -5.21 10.33
CA GLY A 67 -0.92 -5.99 10.32
C GLY A 67 -1.86 -5.61 11.46
N ALA A 68 -1.35 -5.59 12.70
CA ALA A 68 -2.14 -5.25 13.88
C ALA A 68 -2.73 -3.84 13.81
N LEU A 69 -1.94 -2.84 13.41
CA LEU A 69 -2.40 -1.46 13.26
C LEU A 69 -3.49 -1.31 12.19
N ARG A 70 -3.42 -2.09 11.09
CA ARG A 70 -4.45 -2.08 10.04
C ARG A 70 -5.74 -2.79 10.45
N ALA A 71 -5.68 -3.70 11.41
CA ALA A 71 -6.87 -4.37 11.93
C ALA A 71 -7.70 -3.46 12.85
N LEU A 72 -7.16 -2.32 13.28
CA LEU A 72 -7.86 -1.40 14.18
C LEU A 72 -9.07 -0.76 13.48
N PRO A 73 -10.27 -0.79 14.09
CA PRO A 73 -11.44 -0.14 13.51
C PRO A 73 -11.31 1.38 13.62
N THR A 74 -11.19 2.07 12.48
CA THR A 74 -11.00 3.54 12.41
C THR A 74 -12.05 4.30 13.22
N LEU A 75 -13.34 4.00 13.04
CA LEU A 75 -14.42 4.66 13.78
C LEU A 75 -14.32 4.40 15.29
N GLY A 76 -13.95 3.17 15.69
CA GLY A 76 -13.74 2.83 17.09
C GLY A 76 -12.61 3.64 17.71
N LEU A 77 -11.49 3.80 17.00
CA LEU A 77 -10.38 4.64 17.43
C LEU A 77 -10.78 6.12 17.56
N LEU A 78 -11.53 6.64 16.59
CA LEU A 78 -12.01 8.03 16.64
C LEU A 78 -12.87 8.28 17.87
N VAL A 79 -13.83 7.39 18.15
CA VAL A 79 -14.68 7.47 19.34
C VAL A 79 -13.84 7.36 20.61
N LEU A 80 -12.91 6.39 20.68
CA LEU A 80 -12.05 6.18 21.84
C LEU A 80 -11.23 7.44 22.18
N PHE A 81 -10.52 7.99 21.20
CA PHE A 81 -9.69 9.17 21.44
C PHE A 81 -10.53 10.43 21.68
N ALA A 82 -11.72 10.54 21.09
CA ALA A 82 -12.64 11.63 21.39
C ALA A 82 -13.17 11.59 22.83
N LEU A 83 -13.46 10.39 23.35
CA LEU A 83 -13.85 10.22 24.76
C LEU A 83 -12.69 10.50 25.71
N TRP A 84 -11.46 10.14 25.31
CA TRP A 84 -10.29 10.28 26.17
C TRP A 84 -9.72 11.70 26.21
N LEU A 85 -9.63 12.37 25.05
CA LEU A 85 -9.00 13.69 24.89
C LEU A 85 -10.01 14.82 24.67
N GLY A 86 -11.30 14.50 24.59
CA GLY A 86 -12.36 15.42 24.19
C GLY A 86 -12.54 15.51 22.67
N VAL A 87 -13.62 16.16 22.24
CA VAL A 87 -13.91 16.40 20.83
C VAL A 87 -13.00 17.51 20.28
N GLY A 88 -12.28 17.22 19.20
CA GLY A 88 -11.43 18.20 18.56
C GLY A 88 -10.50 17.60 17.51
N LEU A 89 -9.50 18.40 17.12
CA LEU A 89 -8.54 18.04 16.07
C LEU A 89 -7.53 16.97 16.54
N ALA A 90 -7.12 17.02 17.81
CA ALA A 90 -6.12 16.10 18.36
C ALA A 90 -6.49 14.62 18.24
N PRO A 91 -7.70 14.16 18.65
CA PRO A 91 -8.13 12.77 18.42
C PRO A 91 -8.02 12.33 16.97
N VAL A 92 -8.43 13.19 16.03
CA VAL A 92 -8.42 12.84 14.61
C VAL A 92 -6.99 12.69 14.10
N ILE A 93 -6.10 13.64 14.41
CA ILE A 93 -4.71 13.56 13.98
C ILE A 93 -4.04 12.30 14.54
N ILE A 94 -4.26 11.96 15.81
CA ILE A 94 -3.69 10.74 16.41
C ILE A 94 -4.15 9.50 15.64
N VAL A 95 -5.45 9.38 15.34
CA VAL A 95 -5.97 8.24 14.58
C VAL A 95 -5.40 8.18 13.18
N LEU A 96 -5.35 9.32 12.47
CA LEU A 96 -4.79 9.36 11.12
C LEU A 96 -3.29 9.03 11.11
N VAL A 97 -2.54 9.46 12.13
CA VAL A 97 -1.12 9.12 12.31
C VAL A 97 -0.96 7.61 12.50
N ILE A 98 -1.72 7.01 13.43
CA ILE A 98 -1.69 5.57 13.71
C ILE A 98 -1.94 4.78 12.42
N LEU A 99 -2.91 5.21 11.60
CA LEU A 99 -3.30 4.54 10.37
C LEU A 99 -2.32 4.80 9.21
N ALA A 100 -1.58 5.92 9.22
CA ALA A 100 -0.59 6.25 8.21
C ALA A 100 0.77 5.56 8.44
N ILE A 101 1.10 5.21 9.70
CA ILE A 101 2.36 4.52 10.04
C ILE A 101 2.55 3.21 9.24
N PRO A 102 1.57 2.30 9.11
CA PRO A 102 1.76 1.03 8.43
C PRO A 102 2.30 1.10 6.99
N PRO A 103 1.68 1.87 6.05
CA PRO A 103 2.24 2.01 4.71
C PRO A 103 3.61 2.72 4.69
N LEU A 104 3.86 3.69 5.57
CA LEU A 104 5.14 4.40 5.64
C LEU A 104 6.27 3.49 6.14
N LEU A 105 6.00 2.77 7.22
CA LEU A 105 6.91 1.79 7.82
C LEU A 105 7.25 0.69 6.82
N ALA A 106 6.22 0.10 6.18
CA ALA A 106 6.41 -0.97 5.20
C ALA A 106 7.18 -0.48 3.96
N GLY A 107 6.87 0.71 3.45
CA GLY A 107 7.57 1.28 2.28
C GLY A 107 9.03 1.63 2.57
N ALA A 108 9.31 2.20 3.75
CA ALA A 108 10.69 2.49 4.17
C ALA A 108 11.52 1.22 4.36
N TYR A 109 10.95 0.23 5.08
CA TYR A 109 11.58 -1.07 5.27
C TYR A 109 11.86 -1.78 3.93
N ALA A 110 10.84 -1.91 3.09
CA ALA A 110 10.96 -2.58 1.79
C ALA A 110 11.91 -1.82 0.85
N GLY A 111 11.97 -0.49 0.94
CA GLY A 111 12.92 0.30 0.16
C GLY A 111 14.37 -0.05 0.48
N VAL A 112 14.72 -0.13 1.75
CA VAL A 112 16.08 -0.51 2.17
C VAL A 112 16.37 -1.98 1.87
N GLU A 113 15.45 -2.89 2.21
CA GLU A 113 15.64 -4.34 1.98
C GLU A 113 15.74 -4.71 0.49
N SER A 114 15.19 -3.88 -0.41
CA SER A 114 15.26 -4.12 -1.86
C SER A 114 16.66 -3.94 -2.46
N VAL A 115 17.58 -3.34 -1.72
CA VAL A 115 18.93 -3.03 -2.21
C VAL A 115 19.79 -4.29 -2.17
N ASP A 116 20.47 -4.56 -3.28
CA ASP A 116 21.30 -5.75 -3.43
C ASP A 116 22.43 -5.81 -2.38
N ARG A 117 22.59 -6.97 -1.73
CA ARG A 117 23.59 -7.18 -0.68
C ARG A 117 25.01 -7.02 -1.20
N GLY A 118 25.28 -7.41 -2.46
CA GLY A 118 26.57 -7.19 -3.09
C GLY A 118 26.91 -5.71 -3.26
N THR A 119 25.91 -4.86 -3.51
CA THR A 119 26.08 -3.40 -3.55
C THR A 119 26.43 -2.84 -2.16
N ILE A 120 25.82 -3.37 -1.10
CA ILE A 120 26.11 -2.99 0.29
C ILE A 120 27.54 -3.44 0.68
N ASP A 121 27.91 -4.68 0.37
CA ASP A 121 29.24 -5.22 0.65
C ASP A 121 30.34 -4.46 -0.12
N ALA A 122 30.08 -4.06 -1.36
CA ALA A 122 30.98 -3.21 -2.13
C ALA A 122 31.14 -1.82 -1.51
N ALA A 123 30.06 -1.19 -1.04
CA ALA A 123 30.13 0.09 -0.33
C ALA A 123 30.97 -0.03 0.94
N ARG A 124 30.81 -1.13 1.70
CA ARG A 124 31.61 -1.43 2.89
C ARG A 124 33.09 -1.67 2.54
N ALA A 125 33.38 -2.37 1.44
CA ALA A 125 34.75 -2.63 0.98
C ALA A 125 35.54 -1.36 0.61
N VAL A 126 34.86 -0.30 0.19
CA VAL A 126 35.46 1.02 -0.11
C VAL A 126 35.57 1.90 1.16
N GLY A 127 35.20 1.37 2.33
CA GLY A 127 35.37 2.02 3.63
C GLY A 127 34.22 2.93 4.04
N MET A 128 33.02 2.79 3.45
CA MET A 128 31.85 3.53 3.91
C MET A 128 31.40 3.06 5.30
N THR A 129 31.02 4.01 6.15
CA THR A 129 30.37 3.70 7.44
C THR A 129 28.91 3.29 7.23
N GLU A 130 28.32 2.56 8.17
CA GLU A 130 26.92 2.13 8.10
C GLU A 130 25.94 3.30 7.87
N TRP A 131 26.19 4.46 8.48
CA TRP A 131 25.39 5.66 8.22
C TRP A 131 25.56 6.22 6.80
N GLN A 132 26.77 6.14 6.25
CA GLN A 132 27.02 6.51 4.85
C GLN A 132 26.36 5.52 3.89
N ILE A 133 26.37 4.22 4.20
CA ILE A 133 25.67 3.19 3.43
C ILE A 133 24.17 3.50 3.42
N LEU A 134 23.55 3.70 4.58
CA LEU A 134 22.12 4.01 4.67
C LEU A 134 21.75 5.27 3.88
N THR A 135 22.47 6.38 4.09
CA THR A 135 22.10 7.68 3.52
C THR A 135 22.51 7.87 2.05
N ARG A 136 23.60 7.24 1.60
CA ARG A 136 24.16 7.42 0.24
C ARG A 136 23.93 6.25 -0.69
N VAL A 137 23.59 5.08 -0.18
CA VAL A 137 23.38 3.86 -0.98
C VAL A 137 21.95 3.38 -0.83
N GLU A 138 21.53 3.01 0.38
CA GLU A 138 20.25 2.35 0.60
C GLU A 138 19.06 3.26 0.32
N ILE A 139 19.02 4.46 0.93
CA ILE A 139 17.91 5.41 0.73
C ILE A 139 17.79 5.83 -0.73
N PRO A 140 18.85 6.25 -1.45
CA PRO A 140 18.74 6.64 -2.86
C PRO A 140 18.29 5.51 -3.79
N LEU A 141 18.79 4.29 -3.58
CA LEU A 141 18.42 3.14 -4.41
C LEU A 141 17.00 2.62 -4.10
N GLY A 142 16.61 2.66 -2.82
CA GLY A 142 15.27 2.29 -2.35
C GLY A 142 14.20 3.37 -2.53
N LEU A 143 14.59 4.61 -2.88
CA LEU A 143 13.70 5.77 -2.90
C LEU A 143 12.39 5.57 -3.68
N PRO A 144 12.35 4.90 -4.85
CA PRO A 144 11.09 4.65 -5.55
C PRO A 144 10.06 3.88 -4.72
N ILE A 145 10.53 2.93 -3.90
CA ILE A 145 9.68 2.09 -3.03
C ILE A 145 9.26 2.90 -1.80
N ILE A 146 10.16 3.68 -1.21
CA ILE A 146 9.85 4.57 -0.07
C ILE A 146 8.76 5.57 -0.47
N VAL A 147 8.88 6.20 -1.66
CA VAL A 147 7.87 7.09 -2.23
C VAL A 147 6.56 6.34 -2.48
N GLY A 148 6.61 5.07 -2.88
CA GLY A 148 5.42 4.21 -2.96
C GLY A 148 4.69 4.06 -1.62
N GLY A 149 5.43 3.86 -0.53
CA GLY A 149 4.87 3.83 0.82
C GLY A 149 4.23 5.15 1.23
N LEU A 150 4.90 6.28 0.96
CA LEU A 150 4.38 7.62 1.22
C LEU A 150 3.09 7.90 0.43
N ARG A 151 3.07 7.54 -0.85
CA ARG A 151 1.87 7.61 -1.69
C ARG A 151 0.71 6.83 -1.10
N SER A 152 0.93 5.56 -0.74
CA SER A 152 -0.11 4.72 -0.12
C SER A 152 -0.63 5.33 1.18
N ALA A 153 0.26 5.89 2.01
CA ALA A 153 -0.11 6.57 3.25
C ALA A 153 -0.99 7.80 2.99
N VAL A 154 -0.59 8.67 2.06
CA VAL A 154 -1.37 9.88 1.72
C VAL A 154 -2.75 9.51 1.22
N LEU A 155 -2.87 8.59 0.25
CA LEU A 155 -4.17 8.21 -0.31
C LEU A 155 -5.09 7.58 0.75
N GLN A 156 -4.52 6.74 1.62
CA GLN A 156 -5.25 6.17 2.73
C GLN A 156 -5.74 7.25 3.71
N VAL A 157 -4.88 8.20 4.10
CA VAL A 157 -5.25 9.28 5.02
C VAL A 157 -6.30 10.20 4.41
N VAL A 158 -6.18 10.57 3.12
CA VAL A 158 -7.18 11.41 2.42
C VAL A 158 -8.55 10.73 2.43
N ALA A 159 -8.60 9.43 2.11
CA ALA A 159 -9.83 8.66 2.15
C ALA A 159 -10.39 8.60 3.59
N THR A 160 -9.53 8.33 4.57
CA THR A 160 -9.93 8.14 5.97
C THR A 160 -10.36 9.45 6.63
N ALA A 161 -9.71 10.57 6.31
CA ALA A 161 -10.05 11.90 6.79
C ALA A 161 -11.48 12.30 6.41
N THR A 162 -12.01 11.75 5.31
CA THR A 162 -13.41 11.91 4.92
C THR A 162 -14.33 11.31 5.97
N ILE A 163 -14.05 10.10 6.44
CA ILE A 163 -14.79 9.43 7.51
C ILE A 163 -14.56 10.15 8.84
N ALA A 164 -13.35 10.65 9.09
CA ALA A 164 -13.02 11.37 10.32
C ALA A 164 -13.79 12.69 10.49
N ALA A 165 -14.33 13.26 9.41
CA ALA A 165 -15.24 14.41 9.45
C ALA A 165 -16.59 14.13 10.13
N TYR A 166 -16.81 12.89 10.59
CA TYR A 166 -17.79 12.57 11.62
C TYR A 166 -17.57 13.42 12.89
N LEU A 167 -16.31 13.71 13.24
CA LEU A 167 -15.99 14.75 14.22
C LEU A 167 -16.02 16.15 13.58
N PRO A 168 -16.37 17.20 14.35
CA PRO A 168 -16.48 18.57 13.84
C PRO A 168 -15.10 19.25 13.68
N ILE A 169 -14.27 18.72 12.77
CA ILE A 169 -12.88 19.16 12.54
C ILE A 169 -12.65 19.89 11.21
N GLY A 170 -13.68 20.00 10.37
CA GLY A 170 -13.59 20.57 9.02
C GLY A 170 -13.27 19.53 7.94
N GLY A 171 -12.92 19.99 6.75
CA GLY A 171 -12.58 19.16 5.59
C GLY A 171 -13.75 18.85 4.65
N LEU A 172 -13.44 18.25 3.51
CA LEU A 172 -14.44 17.89 2.48
C LEU A 172 -15.49 16.90 2.99
N GLY A 173 -15.14 16.06 3.97
CA GLY A 173 -16.06 15.12 4.59
C GLY A 173 -17.26 15.79 5.28
N ARG A 174 -17.18 17.10 5.62
CA ARG A 174 -18.32 17.83 6.20
C ARG A 174 -19.50 17.92 5.24
N TYR A 175 -19.26 18.02 3.94
CA TYR A 175 -20.34 17.97 2.93
C TYR A 175 -21.11 16.66 2.95
N ILE A 176 -20.47 15.57 3.36
CA ILE A 176 -21.08 14.25 3.49
C ILE A 176 -21.85 14.16 4.82
N PHE A 177 -21.17 14.36 5.95
CA PHE A 177 -21.75 14.08 7.26
C PHE A 177 -22.84 15.08 7.68
N ASP A 178 -22.69 16.37 7.36
CA ASP A 178 -23.67 17.39 7.77
C ASP A 178 -24.98 17.28 7.00
N ASN A 179 -24.93 16.80 5.76
CA ASN A 179 -26.09 16.72 4.89
C ASN A 179 -26.80 15.36 4.96
N LEU A 180 -26.12 14.34 5.51
CA LEU A 180 -26.69 13.00 5.67
C LEU A 180 -27.85 12.98 6.67
N SER A 181 -27.71 13.69 7.79
CA SER A 181 -28.77 13.84 8.81
C SER A 181 -29.97 14.63 8.27
N LEU A 182 -29.71 15.59 7.37
CA LEU A 182 -30.72 16.42 6.70
C LEU A 182 -31.36 15.73 5.49
N ARG A 183 -30.93 14.51 5.13
CA ARG A 183 -31.36 13.77 3.93
C ARG A 183 -31.21 14.57 2.62
N ARG A 184 -30.24 15.48 2.57
CA ARG A 184 -29.87 16.24 1.37
C ARG A 184 -28.74 15.49 0.69
N PHE A 185 -29.03 14.77 -0.38
CA PHE A 185 -28.05 13.89 -1.00
C PHE A 185 -27.19 14.60 -2.05
N GLU A 186 -27.65 15.72 -2.60
CA GLU A 186 -26.93 16.49 -3.60
C GLU A 186 -25.54 16.96 -3.09
N PRO A 187 -25.42 17.57 -1.89
CA PRO A 187 -24.11 17.92 -1.33
C PRO A 187 -23.28 16.70 -0.92
N VAL A 188 -23.93 15.60 -0.53
CA VAL A 188 -23.24 14.35 -0.18
C VAL A 188 -22.51 13.77 -1.39
N PHE A 189 -23.21 13.67 -2.52
CA PHE A 189 -22.61 13.23 -3.79
C PHE A 189 -21.54 14.22 -4.28
N ALA A 190 -21.77 15.52 -4.15
CA ALA A 190 -20.77 16.53 -4.50
C ALA A 190 -19.50 16.41 -3.67
N GLY A 191 -19.63 16.23 -2.34
CA GLY A 191 -18.50 15.99 -1.45
C GLY A 191 -17.72 14.73 -1.82
N ALA A 192 -18.41 13.63 -2.14
CA ALA A 192 -17.78 12.39 -2.61
C ALA A 192 -17.02 12.59 -3.93
N ILE A 193 -17.58 13.34 -4.88
CA ILE A 193 -16.91 13.71 -6.14
C ILE A 193 -15.65 14.53 -5.85
N LEU A 194 -15.72 15.54 -4.98
CA LEU A 194 -14.58 16.39 -4.63
C LEU A 194 -13.44 15.59 -3.99
N VAL A 195 -13.75 14.69 -3.04
CA VAL A 195 -12.75 13.79 -2.43
C VAL A 195 -12.14 12.87 -3.49
N THR A 196 -12.95 12.33 -4.39
CA THR A 196 -12.48 11.46 -5.49
C THR A 196 -11.53 12.20 -6.42
N VAL A 197 -11.90 13.41 -6.85
CA VAL A 197 -11.04 14.27 -7.68
C VAL A 197 -9.74 14.60 -6.95
N LEU A 198 -9.80 14.95 -5.66
CA LEU A 198 -8.61 15.20 -4.86
C LEU A 198 -7.69 13.96 -4.82
N ALA A 199 -8.25 12.78 -4.56
CA ALA A 199 -7.49 11.53 -4.54
C ALA A 199 -6.83 11.25 -5.91
N LEU A 200 -7.55 11.45 -7.02
CA LEU A 200 -7.01 11.28 -8.37
C LEU A 200 -5.91 12.30 -8.71
N VAL A 201 -6.05 13.54 -8.25
CA VAL A 201 -5.00 14.56 -8.42
C VAL A 201 -3.75 14.16 -7.65
N LEU A 202 -3.88 13.75 -6.38
CA LEU A 202 -2.75 13.30 -5.56
C LEU A 202 -2.11 12.03 -6.13
N GLU A 203 -2.91 11.09 -6.61
CA GLU A 203 -2.48 9.90 -7.35
C GLU A 203 -1.60 10.28 -8.56
N GLY A 204 -2.07 11.24 -9.37
CA GLY A 204 -1.33 11.76 -10.53
C GLY A 204 -0.03 12.45 -10.13
N VAL A 205 -0.03 13.25 -9.06
CA VAL A 205 1.17 13.89 -8.51
C VAL A 205 2.20 12.85 -8.08
N PHE A 206 1.81 11.83 -7.31
CA PHE A 206 2.72 10.77 -6.89
C PHE A 206 3.20 9.91 -8.04
N ALA A 207 2.35 9.64 -9.04
CA ALA A 207 2.79 8.95 -10.26
C ALA A 207 3.84 9.77 -11.03
N GLY A 208 3.71 11.10 -11.04
CA GLY A 208 4.73 12.02 -11.56
C GLY A 208 6.03 11.96 -10.77
N ILE A 209 5.98 12.04 -9.45
CA ILE A 209 7.15 11.95 -8.55
C ILE A 209 7.87 10.61 -8.75
N GLN A 210 7.14 9.49 -8.77
CA GLN A 210 7.73 8.16 -8.97
C GLN A 210 8.51 8.04 -10.29
N ARG A 211 8.02 8.67 -11.37
CA ARG A 211 8.74 8.69 -12.66
C ARG A 211 10.07 9.43 -12.59
N LEU A 212 10.19 10.44 -11.71
CA LEU A 212 11.44 11.16 -11.48
C LEU A 212 12.40 10.36 -10.58
N THR A 213 11.85 9.54 -9.69
CA THR A 213 12.63 8.74 -8.73
C THR A 213 13.22 7.46 -9.34
N VAL A 214 12.58 6.86 -10.35
CA VAL A 214 13.10 5.64 -11.00
C VAL A 214 14.29 5.97 -11.89
N PRO A 215 15.50 5.41 -11.63
CA PRO A 215 16.66 5.62 -12.49
C PRO A 215 16.44 5.03 -13.90
N LYS A 216 16.91 5.73 -14.93
CA LYS A 216 16.70 5.40 -16.37
C LYS A 216 17.15 3.99 -16.78
N GLY A 217 17.99 3.30 -15.99
CA GLY A 217 18.59 1.99 -16.31
C GLY A 217 17.63 0.79 -16.30
N VAL A 218 16.56 0.81 -15.48
CA VAL A 218 15.60 -0.31 -15.40
C VAL A 218 14.64 -0.34 -16.61
N ARG A 219 14.53 0.77 -17.35
CA ARG A 219 13.67 0.86 -18.53
C ARG A 219 14.22 0.10 -19.74
N ILE A 220 15.53 -0.19 -19.76
CA ILE A 220 16.23 -0.78 -20.90
C ILE A 220 16.13 -2.33 -20.89
N LEU A 221 16.08 -2.97 -19.72
CA LEU A 221 16.07 -4.44 -19.62
C LEU A 221 14.71 -5.11 -19.93
N ARG A 222 13.60 -4.35 -20.00
CA ARG A 222 12.30 -4.88 -20.47
C ARG A 222 12.18 -4.88 -22.00
N GLY A 223 13.15 -4.33 -22.73
CA GLY A 223 13.07 -4.13 -24.19
C GLY A 223 13.91 -5.07 -25.05
N SER A 224 14.66 -6.02 -24.48
CA SER A 224 15.46 -6.96 -25.27
C SER A 224 15.07 -8.40 -24.93
N PRO A 225 14.28 -9.08 -25.77
CA PRO A 225 14.25 -10.54 -25.76
C PRO A 225 15.67 -11.00 -26.10
N ALA A 226 16.41 -11.50 -25.12
CA ALA A 226 17.67 -12.18 -25.38
C ALA A 226 17.34 -13.45 -26.18
N PRO A 227 17.92 -13.66 -27.38
CA PRO A 227 17.73 -14.91 -28.12
C PRO A 227 18.60 -15.98 -27.46
N TYR A 228 18.09 -16.64 -26.43
CA TYR A 228 18.71 -17.83 -25.84
C TYR A 228 17.93 -19.07 -26.28
N GLY A 229 18.49 -19.84 -27.21
CA GLY A 229 17.96 -21.17 -27.53
C GLY A 229 18.15 -21.66 -28.96
N ALA A 230 19.34 -21.58 -29.54
CA ALA A 230 19.68 -22.36 -30.73
C ALA A 230 21.11 -22.87 -30.60
N GLY A 231 21.28 -24.06 -30.03
CA GLY A 231 22.59 -24.73 -30.06
C GLY A 231 22.94 -25.58 -28.84
N ARG A 232 22.08 -26.51 -28.41
CA ARG A 232 22.53 -27.69 -27.65
C ARG A 232 21.45 -28.77 -27.53
N ALA A 233 21.05 -29.33 -28.66
CA ALA A 233 20.26 -30.57 -28.70
C ALA A 233 20.85 -31.50 -29.76
N ALA A 234 22.08 -31.94 -29.52
CA ALA A 234 22.63 -33.09 -30.23
C ALA A 234 23.69 -33.73 -29.34
N ARG A 235 23.52 -35.04 -29.13
CA ARG A 235 24.50 -36.01 -28.61
C ARG A 235 24.63 -36.07 -27.09
N ILE A 236 23.75 -36.86 -26.46
CA ILE A 236 24.14 -38.01 -25.63
C ILE A 236 23.02 -39.06 -25.76
N GLU A 237 23.23 -40.10 -26.56
CA GLU A 237 22.53 -41.39 -26.43
C GLU A 237 23.45 -42.35 -25.68
N PRO A 238 22.95 -43.07 -24.66
CA PRO A 238 23.59 -44.28 -24.19
C PRO A 238 22.74 -45.50 -24.57
N ASP A 239 23.29 -46.42 -25.38
CA ASP A 239 22.68 -47.74 -25.56
C ASP A 239 23.73 -48.87 -25.59
N ALA A 240 23.28 -49.99 -25.01
CA ALA A 240 23.70 -51.38 -25.11
C ALA A 240 24.82 -51.90 -24.19
N SER A 241 24.39 -52.52 -23.08
CA SER A 241 25.05 -53.66 -22.43
C SER A 241 24.45 -54.98 -22.95
N PRO A 242 25.22 -56.06 -23.19
CA PRO A 242 24.67 -57.35 -23.61
C PRO A 242 24.80 -58.44 -22.53
N THR A 243 23.68 -58.99 -22.04
CA THR A 243 23.54 -60.32 -21.37
C THR A 243 22.03 -60.61 -21.31
N GLY A 244 21.39 -61.69 -21.73
CA GLY A 244 21.78 -63.08 -21.98
C GLY A 244 20.90 -64.02 -21.11
N SER A 245 19.94 -64.74 -21.74
CA SER A 245 19.15 -65.94 -21.30
C SER A 245 18.26 -65.83 -20.04
N SER A 246 16.91 -65.93 -20.14
CA SER A 246 16.02 -67.14 -20.10
C SER A 246 16.25 -68.01 -18.84
N SER A 247 15.28 -68.43 -18.02
CA SER A 247 13.90 -68.94 -18.24
C SER A 247 13.21 -69.11 -16.86
N ASP A 248 11.94 -69.54 -16.87
CA ASP A 248 11.18 -70.18 -15.76
C ASP A 248 10.61 -69.25 -14.65
N GLU A 249 9.39 -69.41 -14.12
CA GLU A 249 8.33 -70.42 -14.26
C GLU A 249 7.07 -69.97 -13.47
N SER A 250 5.89 -70.41 -13.93
CA SER A 250 4.62 -70.65 -13.21
C SER A 250 3.78 -69.51 -12.57
N ASP A 251 2.66 -69.19 -13.26
CA ASP A 251 1.22 -69.27 -12.83
C ASP A 251 0.68 -68.55 -11.56
N PRO A 252 -0.66 -68.38 -11.38
CA PRO A 252 -1.71 -67.89 -12.30
C PRO A 252 -2.69 -66.85 -11.64
N VAL A 253 -3.55 -66.22 -12.44
CA VAL A 253 -4.70 -65.31 -12.13
C VAL A 253 -5.94 -66.17 -11.74
N PRO A 254 -6.98 -65.82 -10.90
CA PRO A 254 -7.94 -64.68 -11.07
C PRO A 254 -8.71 -64.23 -9.77
N PRO A 255 -9.93 -63.60 -9.77
CA PRO A 255 -10.17 -62.14 -9.83
C PRO A 255 -11.18 -61.63 -8.74
N PRO A 256 -12.05 -60.58 -8.91
CA PRO A 256 -12.19 -59.45 -7.99
C PRO A 256 -13.50 -59.43 -7.15
N ALA A 257 -13.62 -58.57 -6.13
CA ALA A 257 -14.92 -58.25 -5.53
C ALA A 257 -15.03 -56.85 -4.90
N HIS A 258 -16.16 -56.22 -5.23
CA HIS A 258 -16.75 -54.96 -4.78
C HIS A 258 -16.96 -54.82 -3.27
N HIS A 259 -17.06 -53.57 -2.78
CA HIS A 259 -18.06 -53.02 -1.83
C HIS A 259 -17.68 -51.54 -1.58
N MET A 260 -18.37 -50.51 -2.09
CA MET A 260 -19.74 -50.02 -1.83
C MET A 260 -19.97 -49.57 -0.38
N GLN A 261 -20.24 -48.26 -0.20
CA GLN A 261 -21.00 -47.53 0.85
C GLN A 261 -20.26 -46.23 1.22
N GLN A 262 -20.67 -45.05 0.73
CA GLN A 262 -21.84 -44.24 1.12
C GLN A 262 -21.92 -43.92 2.63
N HIS A 263 -21.73 -42.64 2.98
CA HIS A 263 -22.64 -41.92 3.89
C HIS A 263 -22.41 -40.39 3.85
N PRO A 264 -23.46 -39.58 3.60
CA PRO A 264 -23.52 -38.16 3.93
C PRO A 264 -24.34 -37.90 5.22
N THR A 265 -24.52 -36.62 5.57
CA THR A 265 -25.19 -35.98 6.75
C THR A 265 -24.25 -35.73 7.94
N GLN A 266 -24.18 -34.54 8.55
CA GLN A 266 -25.12 -33.40 8.61
C GLN A 266 -24.51 -32.07 8.17
#